data_AF-A0A2X2WHY7-F1
#
_entry.id   AF-A0A2X2WHY7-F1
#
_cell.length_a   1.000
_cell.length_b   1.000
_cell.length_c   1.000
_cell.angle_alpha   90.00
_cell.angle_beta   90.00
_cell.angle_gamma   90.00
#
_symmetry.space_group_name_H-M   'P 1'
#
loop_
_entity.id
_entity.type
_entity.pdbx_description
1 polymer ?
#
loop_
_entity_poly.entity_id
_entity_poly.type
_entity_poly.pdbx_seq_one_letter_code
_entity_poly.pdbx_strand_id
1 'polypeptide(L)' 'MFSHAAIASLNNLEMLVYNYVIKNRDKVMYMTIRELADAVGVSTTTVLRFCRKLHCDGYSEFRVRFKLYFRAG' A
#
# COMPACT_ATOMS: atom_id res chain seq x y z
N MET A 1 -2.43 6.55 8.90
CA MET A 1 -2.20 5.28 8.16
C MET A 1 -0.73 4.91 8.12
N PHE A 2 0.18 5.82 7.73
CA PHE A 2 1.62 5.57 7.69
C PHE A 2 2.32 6.16 8.93
N SER A 3 2.47 5.37 10.00
CA SER A 3 3.26 5.81 11.17
C SER A 3 4.76 5.60 10.94
N HIS A 4 5.61 6.34 11.67
CA HIS A 4 7.06 6.14 11.62
C HIS A 4 7.47 4.69 11.91
N ALA A 5 6.87 4.06 12.92
CA ALA A 5 7.13 2.67 13.26
C ALA A 5 6.74 1.70 12.13
N ALA A 6 5.58 1.92 11.49
CA ALA A 6 5.13 1.07 10.40
C ALA A 6 6.04 1.19 9.17
N ILE A 7 6.43 2.42 8.79
CA ILE A 7 7.35 2.65 7.68
C ILE A 7 8.73 2.04 7.98
N ALA A 8 9.27 2.23 9.18
CA ALA A 8 10.56 1.67 9.59
C ALA A 8 10.59 0.14 9.57
N SER A 9 9.43 -0.52 9.71
CA SER A 9 9.31 -1.97 9.68
C SER A 9 9.34 -2.57 8.27
N LEU A 10 9.18 -1.77 7.21
CA LEU A 10 9.10 -2.26 5.84
C LEU A 10 10.47 -2.74 5.33
N ASN A 11 10.50 -3.85 4.60
CA ASN A 11 11.70 -4.25 3.86
C ASN A 11 11.82 -3.50 2.53
N ASN A 12 12.90 -3.75 1.78
CA ASN A 12 13.16 -3.05 0.51
C ASN A 12 12.00 -3.16 -0.50
N LEU A 13 11.40 -4.34 -0.68
CA LEU A 13 10.31 -4.53 -1.64
C LEU A 13 9.01 -3.86 -1.18
N GLU A 14 8.72 -3.92 0.12
CA GLU A 14 7.56 -3.23 0.70
C GLU A 14 7.75 -1.71 0.67
N MET A 15 8.99 -1.23 0.77
CA MET A 15 9.34 0.18 0.59
C MET A 15 9.11 0.65 -0.85
N LEU A 16 9.35 -0.21 -1.85
CA LEU A 16 8.97 0.09 -3.24
C LEU A 16 7.45 0.28 -3.37
N VAL A 17 6.66 -0.59 -2.73
CA VAL A 17 5.19 -0.45 -2.71
C VAL A 17 4.80 0.86 -2.04
N TYR A 18 5.34 1.17 -0.86
CA TYR A 18 5.10 2.43 -0.16
C TYR A 18 5.36 3.64 -1.07
N ASN A 19 6.55 3.70 -1.66
CA ASN A 19 6.98 4.81 -2.52
C ASN A 19 6.08 4.98 -3.76
N TYR A 20 5.63 3.88 -4.37
CA TYR A 20 4.71 3.93 -5.49
C TYR A 20 3.34 4.47 -5.06
N VAL A 21 2.82 3.96 -3.95
CA VAL A 21 1.51 4.30 -3.41
C VAL A 21 1.42 5.79 -3.06
N ILE A 22 2.44 6.36 -2.40
CA ILE A 22 2.43 7.78 -2.03
C ILE A 22 2.57 8.72 -3.23
N LYS A 23 3.21 8.26 -4.32
CA LYS A 23 3.42 9.03 -5.57
C LYS A 23 2.22 8.94 -6.53
N ASN A 24 1.46 7.85 -6.51
CA ASN A 24 0.40 7.56 -7.48
C ASN A 24 -0.98 7.39 -6.81
N ARG A 25 -1.28 8.26 -5.84
CA ARG A 25 -2.42 8.09 -4.91
C ARG A 25 -3.74 7.89 -5.66
N ASP A 26 -4.05 8.76 -6.62
CA ASP A 26 -5.31 8.73 -7.36
C ASP A 26 -5.49 7.42 -8.13
N LYS A 27 -4.42 6.90 -8.74
CA LYS A 27 -4.45 5.63 -9.47
C LYS A 27 -4.63 4.45 -8.51
N VAL A 28 -3.88 4.42 -7.42
CA VAL A 28 -3.89 3.33 -6.44
C VAL A 28 -5.24 3.15 -5.76
N MET A 29 -6.02 4.23 -5.58
CA MET A 29 -7.38 4.15 -5.03
C MET A 29 -8.32 3.24 -5.82
N TYR A 30 -8.04 3.00 -7.10
CA TYR A 30 -8.89 2.20 -8.00
C TYR A 30 -8.23 0.90 -8.47
N MET A 31 -6.94 0.70 -8.18
CA MET A 31 -6.23 -0.53 -8.53
C MET A 31 -6.74 -1.75 -7.75
N THR A 32 -6.65 -2.91 -8.39
CA THR A 32 -6.62 -4.23 -7.75
C THR A 32 -5.23 -4.52 -7.20
N ILE A 33 -5.12 -5.56 -6.36
CA ILE A 33 -3.82 -5.97 -5.81
C ILE A 33 -2.85 -6.42 -6.91
N ARG A 34 -3.37 -7.03 -7.98
CA ARG A 34 -2.56 -7.51 -9.12
C ARG A 34 -1.99 -6.33 -9.89
N GLU A 35 -2.82 -5.37 -10.25
CA GLU A 35 -2.37 -4.15 -10.95
C GLU A 35 -1.35 -3.35 -10.14
N LEU A 36 -1.53 -3.26 -8.81
CA LEU A 36 -0.53 -2.60 -7.97
C LEU A 36 0.78 -3.40 -7.94
N ALA A 37 0.70 -4.72 -7.79
CA ALA A 37 1.87 -5.59 -7.77
C ALA A 37 2.66 -5.48 -9.09
N ASP A 38 1.96 -5.55 -10.23
CA ASP A 38 2.52 -5.43 -11.57
C ASP A 38 3.15 -4.05 -11.80
N ALA A 39 2.45 -2.97 -11.39
CA ALA A 39 2.96 -1.60 -11.56
C ALA A 39 4.21 -1.30 -10.72
N VAL A 40 4.40 -2.00 -9.60
CA VAL A 40 5.58 -1.88 -8.73
C VAL A 40 6.68 -2.88 -9.12
N GLY A 41 6.34 -3.95 -9.85
CA GLY A 41 7.27 -5.04 -10.18
C GLY A 41 7.51 -6.00 -9.01
N VAL A 42 6.48 -6.28 -8.20
CA VAL A 42 6.55 -7.21 -7.06
C VAL A 42 5.43 -8.24 -7.11
N SER A 43 5.48 -9.25 -6.23
CA SER A 43 4.36 -10.20 -6.09
C SER A 43 3.20 -9.61 -5.28
N THR A 44 2.00 -10.14 -5.49
CA THR A 44 0.82 -9.83 -4.67
C THR A 44 1.03 -10.17 -3.19
N THR A 45 1.83 -11.20 -2.88
CA THR A 45 2.22 -11.55 -1.50
C THR A 45 3.05 -10.44 -0.84
N THR A 46 3.95 -9.78 -1.58
CA THR A 46 4.68 -8.61 -1.06
C THR A 46 3.72 -7.47 -0.73
N VAL A 47 2.74 -7.20 -1.59
CA VAL A 47 1.71 -6.18 -1.34
C VAL A 47 0.87 -6.54 -0.10
N LEU A 48 0.50 -7.81 0.09
CA LEU A 48 -0.22 -8.26 1.29
C LEU A 48 0.59 -8.05 2.57
N ARG A 49 1.89 -8.41 2.57
CA ARG A 49 2.75 -8.19 3.75
C ARG A 49 2.90 -6.71 4.08
N PHE A 50 3.05 -5.87 3.06
CA PHE A 50 3.02 -4.41 3.21
C PHE A 50 1.71 -3.95 3.89
N CYS A 51 0.54 -4.41 3.41
CA CYS A 51 -0.76 -4.06 4.01
C CYS A 51 -0.84 -4.50 5.49
N ARG A 52 -0.38 -5.70 5.81
CA ARG A 52 -0.36 -6.22 7.20
C ARG A 52 0.51 -5.41 8.14
N LYS A 53 1.67 -4.93 7.67
CA LYS A 53 2.54 -4.02 8.45
C LYS A 53 1.92 -2.64 8.70
N LEU A 54 0.92 -2.26 7.91
CA LEU A 54 0.08 -1.08 8.15
C LEU A 54 -1.17 -1.40 8.98
N HIS A 55 -1.22 -2.57 9.62
CA HIS A 55 -2.34 -3.07 10.39
C HIS A 55 -3.64 -3.13 9.58
N CYS A 56 -3.56 -3.57 8.33
CA CYS A 56 -4.71 -3.93 7.50
C CYS A 56 -4.77 -5.46 7.35
N ASP A 57 -5.96 -6.04 7.43
CA ASP A 57 -6.21 -7.47 7.26
C ASP A 57 -5.90 -7.95 5.82
N GLY A 58 -5.93 -7.03 4.86
CA GLY A 58 -5.53 -7.27 3.48
C GLY A 58 -5.62 -6.04 2.60
N TYR A 59 -5.45 -6.25 1.30
CA TYR A 59 -5.41 -5.16 0.32
C TYR A 59 -6.74 -4.42 0.18
N SER A 60 -7.87 -5.13 0.27
CA SER A 60 -9.19 -4.50 0.18
C SER A 60 -9.41 -3.47 1.29
N GLU A 61 -9.08 -3.81 2.53
CA GLU A 61 -9.17 -2.89 3.67
C GLU A 61 -8.15 -1.74 3.53
N PHE A 62 -6.91 -2.06 3.16
CA PHE A 62 -5.89 -1.07 2.86
C PHE A 62 -6.40 -0.02 1.85
N ARG A 63 -7.01 -0.44 0.74
CA ARG A 63 -7.49 0.46 -0.31
C ARG A 63 -8.62 1.37 0.19
N VAL A 64 -9.54 0.85 0.99
CA VAL A 64 -10.62 1.64 1.60
C VAL A 64 -10.04 2.69 2.56
N ARG A 65 -9.15 2.28 3.47
CA ARG A 65 -8.49 3.18 4.43
C ARG A 65 -7.63 4.22 3.74
N PHE A 66 -6.92 3.83 2.69
CA PHE A 66 -6.11 4.71 1.86
C PHE A 66 -6.96 5.79 1.19
N LYS A 67 -8.10 5.39 0.61
CA LYS A 67 -9.04 6.32 -0.02
C LYS A 67 -9.63 7.32 1.00
N LEU A 68 -9.98 6.86 2.20
CA LEU A 68 -10.48 7.75 3.26
C LEU A 68 -9.39 8.72 3.75
N TYR A 69 -8.17 8.22 3.96
CA TYR A 69 -7.05 9.02 4.45
C TYR A 69 -6.69 10.20 3.54
N PHE A 70 -6.81 10.03 2.21
CA PHE A 70 -6.50 11.09 1.23
C PHE A 70 -7.72 11.85 0.69
N ARG A 71 -8.95 11.41 0.97
CA ARG A 71 -10.17 12.19 0.69
C ARG A 71 -10.53 13.17 1.80
N ALA A 72 -10.07 12.92 3.01
CA ALA A 72 -10.33 13.76 4.18
C ALA A 72 -9.33 14.92 4.32
N GLY A 73 -8.51 15.18 3.30
CA GLY A 73 -7.51 16.26 3.25
C GLY A 73 -7.66 17.10 2.00
#